data_AF-A0A9J6QJV8-F1
#
_entry.id   AF-A0A9J6QJV8-F1
#
_cell.length_a   1.000
_cell.length_b   1.000
_cell.length_c   1.000
_cell.angle_alpha   90.00
_cell.angle_beta   90.00
_cell.angle_gamma   90.00
#
_symmetry.space_group_name_H-M   'P 1'
#
loop_
_entity.id
_entity.type
_entity.pdbx_description
1 polymer ?
#
loop_
_entity_poly.entity_id
_entity_poly.type
_entity_poly.pdbx_seq_one_letter_code
_entity_poly.pdbx_strand_id
1 'polypeptide(L)'
;MQKEKLSALMDGETLDSELLDELSRSPEMQKTWESYHLIRDSLRGDTGDVLHFDISARVMAAIENEPVSQATPLIPEAQPAPHLWQKMPFWTKVRPWASQLTQMGVAACVSLAVIVGVQQYNTQSEANQQPEAPVFNTLPMMGKASPVSLGIPSDASAGAGQQQQVQEQRRRINAMLQDYELQRRLHSEQLQFEQAQTQQAAVQVPGNQTLGTQSQ
;
A
#
# COMPACT_ATOMS: atom_id res chain seq x y z
N MET A 1 -17.54 -38.85 -31.13
CA MET A 1 -17.32 -37.40 -30.99
C MET A 1 -18.28 -36.79 -29.96
N GLN A 2 -19.59 -36.69 -30.19
CA GLN A 2 -20.48 -35.99 -29.25
C GLN A 2 -20.57 -36.64 -27.86
N LYS A 3 -20.71 -37.97 -27.77
CA LYS A 3 -20.73 -38.71 -26.49
C LYS A 3 -19.44 -38.58 -25.67
N GLU A 4 -18.31 -38.44 -26.35
CA GLU A 4 -17.00 -38.23 -25.73
C GLU A 4 -16.91 -36.86 -25.08
N LYS A 5 -17.37 -35.81 -25.78
CA LYS A 5 -17.45 -34.47 -25.20
C LYS A 5 -18.42 -34.40 -24.03
N LEU A 6 -19.54 -35.15 -24.09
CA LEU A 6 -20.49 -35.28 -22.99
C LEU A 6 -19.87 -35.96 -21.76
N SER A 7 -19.03 -36.99 -21.98
CA SER A 7 -18.26 -37.62 -20.90
C SER A 7 -17.29 -36.64 -20.26
N ALA A 8 -16.54 -35.90 -21.08
CA ALA A 8 -15.61 -34.87 -20.58
C ALA A 8 -16.32 -33.76 -19.78
N LEU A 9 -17.54 -33.39 -20.19
CA LEU A 9 -18.40 -32.46 -19.45
C LEU A 9 -18.84 -33.06 -18.10
N MET A 10 -19.19 -34.35 -18.06
CA MET A 10 -19.63 -35.05 -16.83
C MET A 10 -18.50 -35.19 -15.80
N ASP A 11 -17.26 -35.33 -16.28
CA ASP A 11 -16.06 -35.37 -15.45
C ASP A 11 -15.55 -33.97 -15.04
N GLY A 12 -16.07 -32.91 -15.66
CA GLY A 12 -15.67 -31.52 -15.40
C GLY A 12 -14.39 -31.08 -16.13
N GLU A 13 -13.91 -31.88 -17.08
CA GLU A 13 -12.72 -31.60 -17.89
C GLU A 13 -13.01 -30.57 -18.99
N THR A 14 -14.27 -30.43 -19.41
CA THR A 14 -14.72 -29.43 -20.37
C THR A 14 -15.92 -28.65 -19.83
N LEU A 15 -15.89 -27.32 -19.95
CA LEU A 15 -17.00 -26.43 -19.61
C LEU A 15 -17.31 -25.57 -20.83
N ASP A 16 -18.09 -26.14 -21.75
CA ASP A 16 -18.48 -25.48 -22.99
C ASP A 16 -19.98 -25.15 -22.94
N SER A 17 -20.29 -23.85 -22.99
CA SER A 17 -21.66 -23.33 -22.98
C SER A 17 -22.49 -23.78 -24.18
N GLU A 18 -21.84 -23.98 -25.33
CA GLU A 18 -22.55 -24.42 -26.55
C GLU A 18 -23.03 -25.86 -26.41
N LEU A 19 -22.20 -26.72 -25.80
CA LEU A 19 -22.57 -28.09 -25.49
C LEU A 19 -23.68 -28.20 -24.45
N LEU A 20 -23.69 -27.31 -23.46
CA LEU A 20 -24.77 -27.24 -22.48
C LEU A 20 -26.10 -26.84 -23.14
N ASP A 21 -26.07 -25.89 -24.06
CA ASP A 21 -27.25 -25.49 -24.84
C ASP A 21 -27.72 -26.63 -25.75
N GLU A 22 -26.79 -27.34 -26.42
CA GLU A 22 -27.11 -28.53 -27.24
C GLU A 22 -27.72 -29.66 -26.39
N LEU A 23 -27.15 -29.95 -25.21
CA LEU A 23 -27.66 -30.93 -24.25
C LEU A 23 -29.09 -30.56 -23.80
N SER A 24 -29.37 -29.29 -23.58
CA SER A 24 -30.70 -28.83 -23.16
C SER A 24 -31.78 -29.04 -24.23
N ARG A 25 -31.40 -29.09 -25.51
CA ARG A 25 -32.34 -29.21 -26.65
C ARG A 25 -32.46 -30.63 -27.18
N SER A 26 -31.42 -31.46 -27.02
CA SER A 26 -31.37 -32.80 -27.60
C SER A 26 -31.85 -33.89 -26.62
N PRO A 27 -32.98 -34.58 -26.90
CA PRO A 27 -33.48 -35.63 -26.02
C PRO A 27 -32.57 -36.86 -25.99
N GLU A 28 -31.85 -37.15 -27.08
CA GLU A 28 -30.90 -38.26 -27.14
C GLU A 28 -29.69 -38.01 -26.22
N MET A 29 -29.19 -36.76 -26.19
CA MET A 29 -28.10 -36.38 -25.28
C MET A 29 -28.55 -36.43 -23.83
N GLN A 30 -29.75 -35.96 -23.51
CA GLN A 30 -30.32 -36.04 -22.15
C GLN A 30 -30.42 -37.48 -21.67
N LYS A 31 -30.86 -38.40 -22.54
CA LYS A 31 -30.90 -39.84 -22.23
C LYS A 31 -29.51 -40.44 -22.00
N THR A 32 -28.53 -40.01 -22.78
CA THR A 32 -27.13 -40.44 -22.60
C THR A 32 -26.57 -39.90 -21.28
N TRP A 33 -26.86 -38.64 -20.94
CA TRP A 33 -26.48 -38.01 -19.68
C TRP A 33 -27.07 -38.72 -18.46
N GLU A 34 -28.38 -39.03 -18.51
CA GLU A 34 -29.08 -39.84 -17.50
C GLU A 34 -28.40 -41.20 -17.30
N SER A 35 -28.11 -41.89 -18.41
CA SER A 35 -27.48 -43.22 -18.37
C SER A 35 -26.07 -43.17 -17.77
N TYR A 36 -25.29 -42.14 -18.10
CA TYR A 36 -23.93 -41.96 -17.58
C TYR A 36 -23.91 -41.68 -16.08
N HIS A 37 -24.82 -40.84 -15.58
CA HIS A 37 -24.96 -40.63 -14.14
C HIS A 37 -25.44 -41.89 -13.42
N LEU A 38 -26.40 -42.62 -13.99
CA LEU A 38 -26.84 -43.88 -13.41
C LEU A 38 -25.71 -44.91 -13.29
N ILE A 39 -24.89 -45.07 -14.33
CA ILE A 39 -23.71 -45.96 -14.30
C ILE A 39 -22.72 -45.48 -13.23
N ARG A 40 -22.45 -44.18 -13.15
CA ARG A 40 -21.55 -43.59 -12.15
C ARG A 40 -22.01 -43.87 -10.72
N ASP A 41 -23.29 -43.67 -10.44
CA ASP A 41 -23.87 -43.87 -9.11
C ASP A 41 -23.91 -45.36 -8.76
N SER A 42 -24.22 -46.22 -9.73
CA SER A 42 -24.18 -47.68 -9.59
C SER A 42 -22.77 -48.19 -9.27
N LEU A 43 -21.73 -47.67 -9.95
CA LEU A 43 -20.33 -48.02 -9.68
C LEU A 43 -19.83 -47.54 -8.33
N ARG A 44 -20.38 -46.44 -7.79
CA ARG A 44 -20.04 -45.92 -6.46
C ARG A 44 -20.79 -46.62 -5.33
N GLY A 45 -21.86 -47.36 -5.65
CA GLY A 45 -22.78 -47.89 -4.65
C GLY A 45 -23.68 -46.82 -4.03
N ASP A 46 -23.83 -45.67 -4.70
CA ASP A 46 -24.69 -44.56 -4.27
C ASP A 46 -26.17 -44.76 -4.66
N THR A 47 -26.52 -45.93 -5.18
CA THR A 47 -27.89 -46.32 -5.51
C THR A 47 -28.58 -46.98 -4.32
N GLY A 48 -29.77 -46.51 -3.95
CA GLY A 48 -30.60 -47.15 -2.94
C GLY A 48 -31.18 -48.50 -3.39
N ASP A 49 -31.84 -49.21 -2.47
CA ASP A 49 -32.46 -50.53 -2.74
C ASP A 49 -33.55 -50.49 -3.83
N VAL A 50 -34.21 -49.34 -4.01
CA VAL A 50 -35.25 -49.11 -5.01
C VAL A 50 -34.83 -47.94 -5.90
N LEU A 51 -34.76 -48.20 -7.21
CA LEU A 51 -34.45 -47.19 -8.22
C LEU A 51 -35.73 -46.53 -8.75
N HIS A 52 -35.77 -45.20 -8.70
CA HIS A 52 -36.84 -44.39 -9.25
C HIS A 52 -36.34 -43.62 -10.48
N PHE A 53 -36.87 -43.93 -11.67
CA PHE A 53 -36.47 -43.30 -12.93
C PHE A 53 -37.30 -42.06 -13.30
N ASP A 54 -38.30 -41.72 -12.48
CA ASP A 54 -39.26 -40.63 -12.71
C ASP A 54 -39.00 -39.38 -11.85
N ILE A 55 -37.92 -39.38 -11.04
CA ILE A 55 -37.60 -38.29 -10.11
C ILE A 55 -37.45 -36.97 -10.86
N SER A 56 -36.60 -36.95 -11.90
CA SER A 56 -36.34 -35.73 -12.69
C SER A 56 -37.62 -35.19 -13.32
N ALA A 57 -38.47 -36.07 -13.87
CA ALA A 57 -39.76 -35.68 -14.47
C ALA A 57 -40.72 -35.08 -13.44
N ARG A 58 -40.82 -35.68 -12.25
CA ARG A 58 -41.67 -35.16 -11.16
C ARG A 58 -41.17 -33.82 -10.63
N VAL A 59 -39.85 -33.65 -10.51
CA VAL A 59 -39.24 -32.37 -10.10
C VAL A 59 -39.50 -31.29 -11.16
N MET A 60 -39.30 -31.60 -12.44
CA MET A 60 -39.60 -30.65 -13.53
C MET A 60 -41.07 -30.23 -13.54
N ALA A 61 -42.00 -31.18 -13.35
CA ALA A 61 -43.42 -30.86 -13.24
C ALA A 61 -43.74 -30.01 -12.00
N ALA A 62 -43.06 -30.24 -10.87
CA ALA A 62 -43.24 -29.41 -9.68
C ALA A 62 -42.71 -27.98 -9.89
N ILE A 63 -41.58 -27.81 -10.59
CA ILE A 63 -41.01 -26.50 -10.94
C ILE A 63 -41.93 -25.74 -11.90
N GLU A 64 -42.50 -26.41 -12.90
CA GLU A 64 -43.44 -25.78 -13.83
C GLU A 64 -44.72 -25.27 -13.15
N ASN A 65 -45.15 -25.98 -12.10
CA ASN A 65 -46.30 -25.60 -11.27
C ASN A 65 -45.94 -24.66 -10.11
N GLU A 66 -44.67 -24.29 -9.95
CA GLU A 66 -44.26 -23.39 -8.89
C GLU A 66 -44.78 -21.97 -9.20
N PRO A 67 -45.54 -21.34 -8.29
CA PRO A 67 -45.91 -19.94 -8.48
C PRO A 67 -44.61 -19.13 -8.48
N VAL A 68 -44.37 -18.37 -9.55
CA VAL A 68 -43.25 -17.43 -9.63
C VAL A 68 -43.38 -16.47 -8.44
N SER A 69 -42.70 -16.79 -7.34
CA SER A 69 -42.54 -15.88 -6.24
C SER A 69 -41.79 -14.70 -6.83
N GLN A 70 -42.53 -13.64 -7.14
CA GLN A 70 -41.96 -12.34 -7.45
C GLN A 70 -40.95 -12.10 -6.36
N ALA A 71 -39.67 -12.07 -6.77
CA ALA A 71 -38.54 -11.95 -5.89
C ALA A 71 -38.92 -10.99 -4.77
N THR A 72 -38.99 -11.50 -3.54
CA THR A 72 -39.01 -10.67 -2.35
C THR A 72 -37.96 -9.61 -2.63
N PRO A 73 -38.31 -8.31 -2.70
CA PRO A 73 -37.36 -7.29 -3.11
C PRO A 73 -36.15 -7.51 -2.23
N LEU A 74 -35.03 -7.89 -2.86
CA LEU A 74 -33.75 -8.07 -2.19
C LEU A 74 -33.65 -6.86 -1.30
N ILE A 75 -33.74 -7.07 0.02
CA ILE A 75 -33.49 -6.01 0.98
C ILE A 75 -32.17 -5.43 0.49
N PRO A 76 -32.12 -4.16 0.05
CA PRO A 76 -30.87 -3.58 -0.36
C PRO A 76 -30.03 -3.62 0.90
N GLU A 77 -29.15 -4.61 1.00
CA GLU A 77 -28.08 -4.57 1.97
C GLU A 77 -27.41 -3.24 1.67
N ALA A 78 -27.57 -2.31 2.62
CA ALA A 78 -27.01 -1.00 2.52
C ALA A 78 -25.50 -1.17 2.58
N GLN A 79 -24.89 -1.51 1.44
CA GLN A 79 -23.46 -1.48 1.26
C GLN A 79 -23.05 -0.08 1.69
N PRO A 80 -22.17 0.06 2.71
CA PRO A 80 -21.76 1.37 3.17
C PRO A 80 -21.06 2.06 2.00
N ALA A 81 -21.79 2.94 1.33
CA ALA A 81 -21.28 3.61 0.16
C ALA A 81 -20.04 4.41 0.56
N PRO A 82 -18.95 4.36 -0.23
CA PRO A 82 -17.66 4.97 0.10
C PRO A 82 -17.70 6.51 0.09
N HIS A 83 -18.86 7.15 0.19
CA HIS A 83 -18.98 8.59 0.43
C HIS A 83 -19.29 8.91 1.90
N LEU A 84 -19.76 7.93 2.68
CA LEU A 84 -20.16 8.14 4.08
C LEU A 84 -18.96 8.22 5.01
N TRP A 85 -17.95 7.36 4.81
CA TRP A 85 -16.70 7.42 5.59
C TRP A 85 -15.97 8.77 5.45
N GLN A 86 -15.95 9.34 4.25
CA GLN A 86 -15.27 10.60 3.96
C GLN A 86 -15.87 11.80 4.71
N LYS A 87 -17.16 11.71 5.08
CA LYS A 87 -17.88 12.73 5.87
C LYS A 87 -17.74 12.53 7.38
N MET A 88 -17.10 11.45 7.84
CA MET A 88 -16.97 11.23 9.28
C MET A 88 -15.90 12.16 9.88
N PRO A 89 -16.17 12.77 11.05
CA PRO A 89 -15.33 13.82 11.65
C PRO A 89 -13.96 13.32 12.13
N PHE A 90 -13.71 12.01 12.12
CA PHE A 90 -12.39 11.44 12.42
C PHE A 90 -11.46 11.41 11.20
N TRP A 91 -11.98 11.26 9.97
CA TRP A 91 -11.16 11.23 8.75
C TRP A 91 -10.46 12.57 8.48
N THR A 92 -11.10 13.68 8.85
CA THR A 92 -10.49 15.02 8.76
C THR A 92 -9.33 15.20 9.73
N LYS A 93 -9.33 14.51 10.88
CA LYS A 93 -8.24 14.55 11.87
C LYS A 93 -7.03 13.69 11.48
N VAL A 94 -7.24 12.56 10.79
CA VAL A 94 -6.14 11.65 10.38
C VAL A 94 -5.50 12.04 9.04
N ARG A 95 -6.21 12.76 8.17
CA ARG A 95 -5.70 13.25 6.88
C ARG A 95 -4.36 14.01 6.96
N PRO A 96 -4.13 14.95 7.91
CA PRO A 96 -2.84 15.65 8.00
C PRO A 96 -1.68 14.75 8.47
N TRP A 97 -1.96 13.64 9.18
CA TRP A 97 -0.92 12.68 9.59
C TRP A 97 -0.62 11.65 8.50
N ALA A 98 -1.59 11.37 7.62
CA ALA A 98 -1.41 10.45 6.50
C ALA A 98 -0.26 10.86 5.57
N SER A 99 -0.11 12.15 5.28
CA SER A 99 1.00 12.64 4.43
C SER A 99 2.38 12.41 5.08
N GLN A 100 2.47 12.47 6.41
CA GLN A 100 3.71 12.20 7.14
C GLN A 100 4.04 10.71 7.14
N LEU A 101 3.03 9.84 7.29
CA LEU A 101 3.21 8.40 7.15
C LEU A 101 3.61 7.99 5.73
N THR A 102 3.06 8.63 4.71
CA THR A 102 3.44 8.36 3.31
C THR A 102 4.91 8.72 3.06
N GLN A 103 5.37 9.87 3.57
CA GLN A 103 6.78 10.26 3.45
C GLN A 103 7.72 9.31 4.20
N MET A 104 7.34 8.91 5.42
CA MET A 104 8.09 7.94 6.21
C MET A 104 8.13 6.56 5.52
N GLY A 105 7.01 6.13 4.94
CA GLY A 105 6.91 4.88 4.20
C GLY A 105 7.79 4.86 2.96
N VAL A 106 7.82 5.93 2.17
CA VAL A 106 8.70 6.03 0.99
C VAL A 106 10.17 5.99 1.41
N ALA A 107 10.56 6.77 2.43
CA ALA A 107 11.93 6.77 2.93
C ALA A 107 12.35 5.38 3.46
N ALA A 108 11.51 4.74 4.28
CA ALA A 108 11.77 3.41 4.83
C ALA A 108 11.88 2.34 3.74
N CYS A 109 11.01 2.37 2.72
CA CYS A 109 11.07 1.43 1.60
C CYS A 109 12.34 1.60 0.76
N VAL A 110 12.76 2.85 0.49
CA VAL A 110 14.01 3.12 -0.24
C VAL A 110 15.21 2.68 0.58
N SER A 111 15.24 2.95 1.89
CA SER A 111 16.30 2.47 2.79
C SER A 111 16.37 0.95 2.86
N LEU A 112 15.22 0.26 2.98
CA LEU A 112 15.17 -1.20 3.00
C LEU A 112 15.64 -1.78 1.67
N ALA A 113 15.20 -1.23 0.54
CA ALA A 113 15.63 -1.67 -0.80
C ALA A 113 17.15 -1.50 -1.00
N VAL A 114 17.75 -0.43 -0.49
CA VAL A 114 19.21 -0.23 -0.54
C VAL A 114 19.95 -1.23 0.35
N ILE A 115 19.48 -1.46 1.58
CA ILE A 115 20.11 -2.41 2.51
C ILE A 115 20.03 -3.86 1.97
N VAL A 116 18.84 -4.28 1.51
CA VAL A 116 18.64 -5.61 0.93
C VAL A 116 19.37 -5.75 -0.40
N GLY A 117 19.39 -4.70 -1.24
CA GLY A 117 20.14 -4.69 -2.49
C GLY A 117 21.65 -4.85 -2.27
N VAL A 118 22.22 -4.17 -1.27
CA VAL A 118 23.64 -4.31 -0.92
C VAL A 118 23.94 -5.69 -0.33
N GLN A 119 23.05 -6.25 0.50
CA GLN A 119 23.22 -7.61 1.02
C GLN A 119 23.16 -8.66 -0.11
N GLN A 120 22.15 -8.59 -0.99
CA GLN A 120 21.95 -9.50 -2.12
C GLN A 120 23.11 -9.43 -3.14
N TYR A 121 23.67 -8.23 -3.35
CA TYR A 121 24.81 -8.03 -4.26
C TYR A 121 26.12 -8.58 -3.67
N ASN A 122 26.31 -8.46 -2.34
CA ASN A 122 27.54 -8.93 -1.69
C ASN A 122 27.53 -10.45 -1.44
N THR A 123 26.38 -11.08 -1.14
CA THR A 123 26.29 -12.54 -1.00
C THR A 123 26.43 -13.31 -2.31
N GLN A 124 26.20 -12.70 -3.47
CA GLN A 124 26.53 -13.32 -4.76
C GLN A 124 28.03 -13.27 -5.10
N SER A 125 28.84 -12.53 -4.34
CA SER A 125 30.27 -12.33 -4.63
C SER A 125 31.19 -13.24 -3.79
N GLU A 126 30.69 -13.98 -2.81
CA GLU A 126 31.48 -14.87 -1.95
C GLU A 126 31.55 -16.32 -2.48
N ALA A 127 31.94 -16.46 -3.75
CA ALA A 127 32.36 -17.74 -4.31
C ALA A 127 33.76 -17.65 -4.94
N ASN A 128 34.71 -16.90 -4.34
CA ASN A 128 36.14 -17.22 -4.44
C ASN A 128 37.03 -16.40 -3.47
N GLN A 129 37.64 -17.12 -2.51
CA GLN A 129 39.02 -16.99 -2.03
C GLN A 129 39.60 -15.63 -1.53
N GLN A 130 39.82 -15.61 -0.21
CA GLN A 130 41.05 -15.23 0.53
C GLN A 130 41.32 -13.74 0.91
N PRO A 131 41.88 -13.46 2.13
CA PRO A 131 41.99 -12.11 2.67
C PRO A 131 43.40 -11.50 2.55
N GLU A 132 43.50 -10.21 2.20
CA GLU A 132 44.66 -9.38 2.56
C GLU A 132 44.33 -7.87 2.49
N ALA A 133 44.64 -7.18 3.60
CA ALA A 133 44.78 -5.74 3.86
C ALA A 133 43.98 -4.66 3.06
N PRO A 134 43.42 -3.65 3.75
CA PRO A 134 42.65 -2.60 3.09
C PRO A 134 43.58 -1.64 2.34
N VAL A 135 43.49 -1.64 1.01
CA VAL A 135 44.08 -0.59 0.18
C VAL A 135 43.01 0.48 -0.06
N PHE A 136 43.18 1.63 0.57
CA PHE A 136 42.55 2.88 0.14
C PHE A 136 42.94 3.14 -1.32
N ASN A 137 42.02 2.91 -2.26
CA ASN A 137 42.23 3.24 -3.66
C ASN A 137 41.29 4.37 -4.08
N THR A 138 41.79 5.60 -3.95
CA THR A 138 41.20 6.82 -4.51
C THR A 138 41.57 6.90 -5.99
N LEU A 139 40.63 6.60 -6.88
CA LEU A 139 40.71 7.02 -8.28
C LEU A 139 39.37 7.64 -8.70
N PRO A 140 39.30 8.97 -8.91
CA PRO A 140 38.10 9.61 -9.42
C PRO A 140 38.10 9.47 -10.94
N MET A 141 37.50 8.40 -11.45
CA MET A 141 37.40 8.21 -12.89
C MET A 141 36.00 8.57 -13.39
N MET A 142 35.92 9.82 -13.86
CA MET A 142 35.10 10.22 -15.01
C MET A 142 33.58 10.29 -14.80
N GLY A 143 33.13 11.30 -14.03
CA GLY A 143 31.73 11.71 -14.01
C GLY A 143 31.58 13.11 -13.41
N LYS A 144 31.20 14.08 -14.23
CA LYS A 144 30.95 15.46 -13.79
C LYS A 144 29.72 15.47 -12.88
N ALA A 145 29.90 15.63 -11.57
CA ALA A 145 28.78 15.99 -10.69
C ALA A 145 28.43 17.46 -10.98
N SER A 146 27.34 17.68 -11.70
CA SER A 146 26.76 19.01 -11.87
C SER A 146 26.19 19.49 -10.54
N PRO A 147 26.57 20.67 -10.04
CA PRO A 147 25.96 21.24 -8.85
C PRO A 147 24.58 21.81 -9.20
N VAL A 148 23.53 21.39 -8.48
CA VAL A 148 22.23 22.07 -8.52
C VAL A 148 22.32 23.30 -7.62
N SER A 149 22.67 24.44 -8.22
CA SER A 149 22.37 25.76 -7.67
C SER A 149 21.89 26.65 -8.81
N LEU A 150 20.74 27.25 -8.60
CA LEU A 150 20.06 28.18 -9.49
C LEU A 150 20.96 29.41 -9.75
N GLY A 151 21.27 29.69 -11.01
CA GLY A 151 21.63 31.03 -11.50
C GLY A 151 23.02 31.21 -12.14
N ILE A 152 22.99 31.74 -13.38
CA ILE A 152 24.03 32.48 -14.14
C ILE A 152 24.76 31.64 -15.22
N PRO A 153 24.87 32.14 -16.48
CA PRO A 153 24.99 31.30 -17.66
C PRO A 153 26.40 30.74 -17.88
N SER A 154 26.40 29.59 -18.55
CA SER A 154 27.56 28.88 -19.03
C SER A 154 28.30 29.70 -20.06
N ASP A 155 29.49 30.18 -19.71
CA ASP A 155 30.53 30.48 -20.70
C ASP A 155 31.73 29.56 -20.49
N ALA A 156 32.03 28.83 -21.56
CA ALA A 156 33.16 27.94 -21.67
C ALA A 156 34.46 28.76 -21.67
N SER A 157 35.25 28.66 -20.61
CA SER A 157 36.72 28.80 -20.69
C SER A 157 37.42 28.34 -19.42
N ALA A 158 38.51 27.59 -19.63
CA ALA A 158 39.66 27.40 -18.75
C ALA A 158 39.47 26.78 -17.35
N GLY A 159 40.16 25.65 -17.17
CA GLY A 159 40.58 25.17 -15.85
C GLY A 159 41.44 26.20 -15.11
N ALA A 160 41.52 26.01 -13.78
CA ALA A 160 42.13 26.85 -12.73
C ALA A 160 41.15 27.75 -11.94
N GLY A 161 40.14 28.36 -12.55
CA GLY A 161 39.19 29.23 -11.82
C GLY A 161 38.21 28.49 -10.89
N GLN A 162 37.85 27.27 -11.24
CA GLN A 162 36.80 26.52 -10.53
C GLN A 162 37.25 25.99 -9.15
N GLN A 163 38.54 25.72 -8.96
CA GLN A 163 39.08 25.36 -7.64
C GLN A 163 39.15 26.56 -6.69
N GLN A 164 39.49 27.74 -7.20
CA GLN A 164 39.48 28.98 -6.41
C GLN A 164 38.05 29.37 -6.00
N GLN A 165 37.07 29.25 -6.90
CA GLN A 165 35.66 29.50 -6.58
C GLN A 165 35.13 28.54 -5.50
N VAL A 166 35.48 27.26 -5.54
CA VAL A 166 35.10 26.29 -4.50
C VAL A 166 35.75 26.61 -3.16
N GLN A 167 37.00 27.08 -3.14
CA GLN A 167 37.67 27.51 -1.90
C GLN A 167 37.04 28.77 -1.31
N GLU A 168 36.66 29.74 -2.14
CA GLU A 168 35.92 30.92 -1.69
C GLU A 168 34.54 30.56 -1.14
N GLN A 169 33.84 29.64 -1.80
CA GLN A 169 32.54 29.16 -1.33
C GLN A 169 32.67 28.46 0.03
N ARG A 170 33.72 27.64 0.23
CA ARG A 170 34.04 27.03 1.53
C ARG A 170 34.36 28.07 2.62
N ARG A 171 35.12 29.11 2.28
CA ARG A 171 35.43 30.21 3.23
C ARG A 171 34.16 30.97 3.64
N ARG A 172 33.27 31.26 2.68
CA ARG A 172 32.00 31.93 2.96
C ARG A 172 31.07 31.09 3.83
N ILE A 173 30.97 29.79 3.57
CA ILE A 173 30.17 28.86 4.38
C ILE A 173 30.72 28.76 5.81
N ASN A 174 32.04 28.65 5.97
CA ASN A 174 32.66 28.60 7.30
C ASN A 174 32.42 29.89 8.09
N ALA A 175 32.48 31.06 7.44
CA ALA A 175 32.19 32.34 8.08
C ALA A 175 30.70 32.45 8.48
N MET A 176 29.78 32.04 7.61
CA MET A 176 28.34 32.02 7.90
C MET A 176 28.03 31.09 9.08
N LEU A 177 28.69 29.93 9.17
CA LEU A 177 28.50 28.99 10.26
C LEU A 177 28.94 29.59 11.61
N GLN A 178 30.08 30.27 11.62
CA GLN A 178 30.58 30.96 12.83
C GLN A 178 29.64 32.10 13.26
N ASP A 179 29.16 32.89 12.30
CA ASP A 179 28.23 33.99 12.57
C ASP A 179 26.88 33.47 13.08
N TYR A 180 26.37 32.38 12.51
CA TYR A 180 25.15 31.74 12.97
C TYR A 180 25.27 31.25 14.43
N GLU A 181 26.41 30.65 14.80
CA GLU A 181 26.65 30.25 16.20
C GLU A 181 26.73 31.45 17.14
N LEU A 182 27.34 32.56 16.72
CA LEU A 182 27.41 33.79 17.51
C LEU A 182 26.02 34.41 17.69
N GLN A 183 25.25 34.53 16.61
CA GLN A 183 23.90 35.07 16.64
C GLN A 183 23.00 34.23 17.54
N ARG A 184 23.16 32.90 17.52
CA ARG A 184 22.43 32.00 18.41
C ARG A 184 22.77 32.23 19.88
N ARG A 185 24.04 32.51 20.21
CA ARG A 185 24.47 32.83 21.58
C ARG A 185 23.96 34.20 22.03
N LEU A 186 24.11 35.23 21.21
CA LEU A 186 23.59 36.58 21.52
C LEU A 186 22.07 36.56 21.70
N HIS A 187 21.36 35.85 20.83
CA HIS A 187 19.90 35.71 20.95
C HIS A 187 19.52 34.93 22.21
N SER A 188 20.30 33.90 22.59
CA SER A 188 20.09 33.19 23.85
C SER A 188 20.37 34.05 25.09
N GLU A 189 21.40 34.92 25.05
CA GLU A 189 21.68 35.86 26.14
C GLU A 189 20.64 36.98 26.22
N GLN A 190 20.16 37.51 25.09
CA GLN A 190 19.11 38.52 25.07
C GLN A 190 17.81 37.98 25.69
N LEU A 191 17.45 36.73 25.39
CA LEU A 191 16.32 36.06 26.06
C LEU A 191 16.55 35.88 27.57
N GLN A 192 17.80 35.63 28.00
CA GLN A 192 18.13 35.57 29.43
C GLN A 192 18.06 36.93 30.11
N PHE A 193 18.50 38.02 29.47
CA PHE A 193 18.36 39.38 30.00
C PHE A 193 16.89 39.82 30.07
N GLU A 194 16.08 39.48 29.06
CA GLU A 194 14.64 39.77 29.06
C GLU A 194 13.89 38.99 30.16
N GLN A 195 14.30 37.73 30.42
CA GLN A 195 13.80 36.96 31.56
C GLN A 195 14.28 37.49 32.91
N ALA A 196 15.52 37.98 33.02
CA ALA A 196 16.03 38.58 34.25
C ALA A 196 15.33 39.91 34.58
N GLN A 197 14.99 40.71 33.56
CA GLN A 197 14.22 41.96 33.75
C GLN A 197 12.75 41.69 34.14
N THR A 198 12.11 40.67 33.55
CA THR A 198 10.73 40.31 33.91
C THR A 198 10.61 39.65 35.29
N GLN A 199 11.66 39.01 35.81
CA GLN A 199 11.65 38.47 37.18
C GLN A 199 11.85 39.52 38.27
N GLN A 200 12.49 40.67 38.00
CA GLN A 200 12.63 41.76 38.98
C GLN A 200 11.38 42.66 39.07
N ALA A 201 10.50 42.66 38.07
CA ALA A 201 9.28 43.45 38.06
C ALA A 201 8.06 42.76 38.71
N ALA A 202 8.17 41.49 39.14
CA ALA A 202 7.04 40.69 39.63
C ALA A 202 7.11 40.32 41.12
N VAL A 203 8.02 40.90 41.91
CA VAL A 203 8.16 40.61 43.35
C VAL A 203 7.48 41.70 44.19
N GLN A 204 6.42 41.27 44.92
CA GLN A 204 5.80 41.84 46.14
C GLN A 204 4.71 42.93 46.01
N VAL A 205 3.45 42.50 46.17
CA VAL A 205 2.58 42.94 47.29
C VAL A 205 1.72 41.74 47.76
N PRO A 206 1.83 41.29 49.03
CA PRO A 206 1.03 40.18 49.58
C PRO A 206 -0.35 40.65 50.04
N GLY A 207 -1.41 39.99 49.57
CA GLY A 207 -2.78 40.20 50.04
C GLY A 207 -3.64 38.97 49.75
N ASN A 208 -3.96 38.23 50.80
CA ASN A 208 -4.86 37.08 50.81
C ASN A 208 -6.33 37.52 50.84
N GLN A 209 -7.24 36.54 50.70
CA GLN A 209 -8.73 36.58 50.73
C GLN A 209 -9.32 36.74 49.32
N THR A 210 -9.71 35.70 48.56
CA THR A 210 -10.52 34.49 48.78
C THR A 210 -11.92 34.72 49.36
N LEU A 211 -12.90 34.31 48.54
CA LEU A 211 -14.30 33.93 48.81
C LEU A 211 -15.37 35.02 48.94
N GLY A 212 -16.44 34.85 48.14
CA GLY A 212 -17.77 35.38 48.48
C GLY A 212 -18.70 35.66 47.30
N THR A 213 -19.32 34.63 46.74
CA THR A 213 -20.52 34.72 45.89
C THR A 213 -21.75 35.20 46.68
N GLN A 214 -22.55 36.14 46.17
CA GLN A 214 -24.01 36.01 45.91
C GLN A 214 -24.72 37.35 45.68
N SER A 215 -25.62 37.28 44.69
CA SER A 215 -26.85 38.04 44.43
C SER A 215 -27.52 38.75 45.63
N GLN A 216 -27.84 40.04 45.48
CA GLN A 216 -29.09 40.56 44.88
C GLN A 216 -28.91 42.02 44.49
#